data_AF-V7PGU9-F1
#
_entry.id   AF-V7PGU9-F1
#
_cell.length_a   1.000
_cell.length_b   1.000
_cell.length_c   1.000
_cell.angle_alpha   90.00
_cell.angle_beta   90.00
_cell.angle_gamma   90.00
#
_symmetry.space_group_name_H-M   'P 1'
#
loop_
_entity.id
_entity.type
_entity.pdbx_description
1 polymer ?
#
loop_
_entity_poly.entity_id
_entity_poly.type
_entity_poly.pdbx_seq_one_letter_code
_entity_poly.pdbx_strand_id
1 'polypeptide(L)'
;MNVITNSDDGVSYRFTDDNDYCTGVKCIDDTDKMNARCLHIFDAFFKGKSEFETVAKGNIYIVQYILIWLSYVLSLIKSNQDDNREHFYNTYIKEDDKYNSNNIDYIAGYKGYKDLIDKNNYILSMDMSIISKLYDAFSTLCEICIGCKKFQEVRNSISDESKDKGIPEFDAGHFLNKYCNSNQCQSYFDRISAGCLYLLYQFYNDSGIFPSPKNNNRYIVDYILIWLSYMLNLINSEEGNIQSFYSAYINSCDQYTTQINELSGYDNYKDLIDERKDLLYMDSNIVSKFYEALKSLCKLYNELDNNKNCENYLKDNEFDKKYNDLKQNTNITGNELYNQLLSTLLKDYENFKKECNNILSPPPEKTKENPEQIPVDSSGQFFTEDSGPSSGQISEVTPSSSSIVSKLIPVLLIFGAIPIFFGISYKYSLFGFRKRSQKHLREKLKK
;
A
#
# COMPACT_ATOMS: atom_id res chain seq x y z
N MET A 1 5.80 -16.00 6.14
CA MET A 1 7.20 -15.92 5.67
C MET A 1 7.16 -15.94 4.16
N ASN A 2 6.98 -14.77 3.58
CA ASN A 2 7.04 -14.61 2.13
C ASN A 2 8.53 -14.65 1.75
N VAL A 3 8.87 -15.42 0.71
CA VAL A 3 10.25 -15.50 0.21
C VAL A 3 10.19 -15.40 -1.30
N ILE A 4 10.73 -14.31 -1.83
CA ILE A 4 11.18 -14.17 -3.21
C ILE A 4 12.58 -14.79 -3.30
N THR A 5 12.76 -15.73 -4.22
CA THR A 5 14.10 -16.07 -4.73
C THR A 5 14.29 -15.34 -6.05
N ASN A 6 15.15 -14.31 -6.05
CA ASN A 6 15.67 -13.73 -7.29
C ASN A 6 16.83 -14.62 -7.76
N SER A 7 16.68 -15.23 -8.93
CA SER A 7 17.79 -15.83 -9.66
C SER A 7 17.92 -15.10 -11.00
N ASP A 8 19.08 -15.21 -11.66
CA ASP A 8 19.29 -14.72 -13.03
C ASP A 8 18.21 -15.28 -14.00
N ASP A 9 17.57 -16.38 -13.62
CA ASP A 9 16.50 -17.06 -14.33
C ASP A 9 15.08 -16.71 -13.85
N GLY A 10 14.87 -15.72 -12.97
CA GLY A 10 13.56 -15.09 -12.70
C GLY A 10 13.09 -14.98 -11.27
N VAL A 11 11.88 -14.43 -11.12
CA VAL A 11 11.21 -14.19 -9.82
C VAL A 11 10.22 -15.32 -9.54
N SER A 12 10.33 -15.96 -8.36
CA SER A 12 9.36 -16.96 -7.88
C SER A 12 8.73 -16.52 -6.56
N TYR A 13 7.43 -16.82 -6.38
CA TYR A 13 6.61 -16.31 -5.28
C TYR A 13 6.17 -17.41 -4.29
N ARG A 14 6.31 -17.19 -2.98
CA ARG A 14 5.78 -18.12 -1.96
C ARG A 14 4.98 -17.36 -0.90
N PHE A 15 3.70 -17.71 -0.74
CA PHE A 15 2.81 -17.22 0.31
C PHE A 15 2.59 -18.31 1.36
N THR A 16 2.47 -17.93 2.64
CA THR A 16 2.50 -18.91 3.74
C THR A 16 1.17 -19.48 4.19
N ASP A 17 0.00 -18.97 3.79
CA ASP A 17 -1.29 -19.66 4.01
C ASP A 17 -2.44 -18.95 3.29
N ASP A 18 -2.71 -19.35 2.03
CA ASP A 18 -3.94 -19.00 1.27
C ASP A 18 -4.80 -20.26 1.02
N ASN A 19 -4.62 -21.31 1.84
CA ASN A 19 -5.19 -22.64 1.62
C ASN A 19 -6.72 -22.66 1.50
N ASP A 20 -7.43 -21.73 2.17
CA ASP A 20 -8.89 -21.60 2.09
C ASP A 20 -9.36 -21.09 0.71
N TYR A 21 -8.51 -20.37 0.00
CA TYR A 21 -8.80 -19.78 -1.29
C TYR A 21 -8.23 -20.58 -2.47
N CYS A 22 -7.24 -21.45 -2.24
CA CYS A 22 -6.73 -22.36 -3.28
C CYS A 22 -7.86 -23.23 -3.87
N THR A 23 -7.85 -23.42 -5.19
CA THR A 23 -8.71 -24.38 -5.88
C THR A 23 -7.94 -25.70 -6.07
N GLY A 24 -8.62 -26.85 -6.01
CA GLY A 24 -7.97 -28.14 -6.33
C GLY A 24 -6.96 -28.71 -5.32
N VAL A 25 -6.96 -28.23 -4.07
CA VAL A 25 -6.23 -28.78 -2.89
C VAL A 25 -4.78 -28.31 -2.70
N LYS A 26 -4.09 -27.68 -3.66
CA LYS A 26 -2.81 -26.98 -3.38
C LYS A 26 -2.57 -25.81 -4.34
N CYS A 27 -2.19 -24.65 -3.82
CA CYS A 27 -1.61 -23.57 -4.61
C CYS A 27 -0.18 -23.97 -5.03
N ILE A 28 -0.04 -24.70 -6.13
CA ILE A 28 1.20 -25.39 -6.52
C ILE A 28 2.15 -24.41 -7.19
N ASP A 29 1.66 -23.63 -8.13
CA ASP A 29 2.46 -22.64 -8.86
C ASP A 29 2.17 -21.20 -8.41
N ASP A 30 2.88 -20.25 -9.01
CA ASP A 30 2.79 -18.84 -8.64
C ASP A 30 1.49 -18.20 -9.12
N THR A 31 0.90 -18.71 -10.20
CA THR A 31 -0.39 -18.28 -10.74
C THR A 31 -1.55 -18.75 -9.86
N ASP A 32 -1.50 -19.99 -9.35
CA ASP A 32 -2.46 -20.51 -8.37
C ASP A 32 -2.52 -19.64 -7.11
N LYS A 33 -1.34 -19.24 -6.59
CA LYS A 33 -1.25 -18.39 -5.41
C LYS A 33 -1.81 -16.99 -5.68
N MET A 34 -1.54 -16.44 -6.87
CA MET A 34 -2.15 -15.18 -7.28
C MET A 34 -3.67 -15.28 -7.36
N ASN A 35 -4.20 -16.40 -7.84
CA ASN A 35 -5.63 -16.63 -7.88
C ASN A 35 -6.24 -16.63 -6.48
N ALA A 36 -5.66 -17.41 -5.57
CA ALA A 36 -6.14 -17.47 -4.19
C ALA A 36 -6.16 -16.09 -3.52
N ARG A 37 -5.11 -15.29 -3.73
CA ARG A 37 -5.03 -13.93 -3.22
C ARG A 37 -6.03 -12.99 -3.88
N CYS A 38 -6.22 -13.09 -5.20
CA CYS A 38 -7.21 -12.29 -5.92
C CYS A 38 -8.62 -12.56 -5.39
N LEU A 39 -8.99 -13.84 -5.25
CA LEU A 39 -10.29 -14.23 -4.74
C LEU A 39 -10.53 -13.73 -3.31
N HIS A 40 -9.52 -13.84 -2.46
CA HIS A 40 -9.57 -13.32 -1.09
C HIS A 40 -9.77 -11.80 -1.04
N ILE A 41 -9.10 -11.04 -1.91
CA ILE A 41 -9.29 -9.59 -2.04
C ILE A 41 -10.74 -9.28 -2.42
N PHE A 42 -11.30 -9.98 -3.42
CA PHE A 42 -12.70 -9.81 -3.78
C PHE A 42 -13.64 -10.16 -2.62
N ASP A 43 -13.40 -11.26 -1.91
CA ASP A 43 -14.17 -11.65 -0.73
C ASP A 43 -14.21 -10.53 0.32
N ALA A 44 -13.07 -9.93 0.61
CA ALA A 44 -12.99 -8.92 1.65
C ALA A 44 -13.74 -7.62 1.30
N PHE A 45 -13.94 -7.33 0.01
CA PHE A 45 -14.74 -6.18 -0.44
C PHE A 45 -16.21 -6.50 -0.73
N PHE A 46 -16.48 -7.73 -1.16
CA PHE A 46 -17.73 -8.08 -1.84
C PHE A 46 -18.35 -9.38 -1.36
N LYS A 47 -17.85 -10.09 -0.35
CA LYS A 47 -18.51 -11.33 0.11
C LYS A 47 -19.82 -11.06 0.84
N GLY A 48 -19.86 -9.98 1.62
CA GLY A 48 -21.01 -9.62 2.42
C GLY A 48 -21.53 -8.23 2.09
N LYS A 49 -22.86 -8.08 2.22
CA LYS A 49 -23.55 -6.81 1.96
C LYS A 49 -23.05 -5.68 2.87
N SER A 50 -22.71 -6.00 4.12
CA SER A 50 -22.19 -5.01 5.08
C SER A 50 -20.82 -4.47 4.66
N GLU A 51 -19.90 -5.36 4.30
CA GLU A 51 -18.56 -5.04 3.80
C GLU A 51 -18.65 -4.23 2.51
N PHE A 52 -19.54 -4.63 1.60
CA PHE A 52 -19.81 -3.85 0.39
C PHE A 52 -20.33 -2.45 0.72
N GLU A 53 -21.35 -2.32 1.58
CA GLU A 53 -21.95 -1.02 1.91
C GLU A 53 -20.99 -0.08 2.64
N THR A 54 -20.07 -0.62 3.44
CA THR A 54 -19.12 0.16 4.24
C THR A 54 -17.83 0.48 3.50
N VAL A 55 -17.37 -0.40 2.61
CA VAL A 55 -16.04 -0.29 1.99
C VAL A 55 -16.10 -0.09 0.47
N ALA A 56 -16.83 -0.93 -0.25
CA ALA A 56 -16.77 -0.95 -1.72
C ALA A 56 -17.80 -0.02 -2.40
N LYS A 57 -18.97 0.20 -1.81
CA LYS A 57 -20.08 0.97 -2.39
C LYS A 57 -19.72 2.44 -2.61
N GLY A 58 -18.89 3.02 -1.74
CA GLY A 58 -18.37 4.38 -1.88
C GLY A 58 -17.22 4.51 -2.89
N ASN A 59 -16.66 3.39 -3.36
CA ASN A 59 -15.49 3.37 -4.24
C ASN A 59 -15.80 2.66 -5.56
N ILE A 60 -16.26 3.44 -6.54
CA ILE A 60 -16.68 2.92 -7.85
C ILE A 60 -15.53 2.29 -8.67
N TYR A 61 -14.28 2.49 -8.26
CA TYR A 61 -13.09 2.02 -8.97
C TYR A 61 -12.37 0.85 -8.28
N ILE A 62 -12.92 0.33 -7.18
CA ILE A 62 -12.27 -0.74 -6.40
C ILE A 62 -11.91 -1.97 -7.26
N VAL A 63 -12.81 -2.40 -8.15
CA VAL A 63 -12.56 -3.53 -9.07
C VAL A 63 -11.40 -3.22 -10.01
N GLN A 64 -11.30 -1.98 -10.47
CA GLN A 64 -10.26 -1.56 -11.40
C GLN A 64 -8.89 -1.58 -10.72
N TYR A 65 -8.79 -1.14 -9.46
CA TYR A 65 -7.55 -1.25 -8.69
C TYR A 65 -7.13 -2.71 -8.49
N ILE A 66 -8.08 -3.60 -8.18
CA ILE A 66 -7.81 -5.05 -8.07
C ILE A 66 -7.24 -5.56 -9.40
N LEU A 67 -7.82 -5.19 -10.54
CA LEU A 67 -7.38 -5.64 -11.85
C LEU A 67 -6.06 -4.99 -12.32
N ILE A 68 -5.78 -3.74 -11.95
CA ILE A 68 -4.47 -3.11 -12.21
C ILE A 68 -3.38 -3.85 -11.43
N TRP A 69 -3.59 -4.08 -10.12
CA TRP A 69 -2.67 -4.86 -9.30
C TRP A 69 -2.47 -6.26 -9.89
N LEU A 70 -3.56 -6.99 -10.17
CA LEU A 70 -3.50 -8.33 -10.72
C LEU A 70 -2.73 -8.36 -12.05
N SER A 71 -3.05 -7.45 -12.98
CA SER A 71 -2.39 -7.36 -14.28
C SER A 71 -0.90 -7.11 -14.15
N TYR A 72 -0.51 -6.21 -13.25
CA TYR A 72 0.88 -5.90 -12.99
C TYR A 72 1.61 -7.12 -12.41
N VAL A 73 1.05 -7.79 -11.39
CA VAL A 73 1.72 -8.95 -10.78
C VAL A 73 1.83 -10.12 -11.76
N LEU A 74 0.78 -10.41 -12.52
CA LEU A 74 0.82 -11.45 -13.55
C LEU A 74 1.89 -11.17 -14.61
N SER A 75 2.19 -9.90 -14.90
CA SER A 75 3.26 -9.53 -15.85
C SER A 75 4.66 -9.89 -15.37
N LEU A 76 4.85 -10.10 -14.06
CA LEU A 76 6.15 -10.38 -13.45
C LEU A 76 6.40 -11.87 -13.23
N ILE A 77 5.36 -12.69 -13.29
CA ILE A 77 5.48 -14.14 -13.24
C ILE A 77 6.17 -14.61 -14.51
N LYS A 78 7.26 -15.38 -14.37
CA LYS A 78 7.83 -16.08 -15.52
C LYS A 78 6.95 -17.27 -15.87
N SER A 79 6.47 -17.32 -17.10
CA SER A 79 5.74 -18.47 -17.62
C SER A 79 6.16 -18.74 -19.07
N ASN A 80 5.79 -19.93 -19.58
CA ASN A 80 6.00 -20.33 -20.97
C ASN A 80 4.82 -19.90 -21.88
N GLN A 81 3.96 -19.00 -21.44
CA GLN A 81 2.75 -18.58 -22.16
C GLN A 81 2.90 -17.19 -22.75
N ASP A 82 2.19 -16.94 -23.85
CA ASP A 82 2.27 -15.69 -24.60
C ASP A 82 1.68 -14.49 -23.82
N ASP A 83 0.64 -14.71 -23.01
CA ASP A 83 0.10 -13.71 -22.07
C ASP A 83 -0.45 -14.37 -20.78
N ASN A 84 0.24 -14.13 -19.67
CA ASN A 84 -0.18 -14.59 -18.33
C ASN A 84 -1.57 -14.09 -17.92
N ARG A 85 -1.97 -12.90 -18.37
CA ARG A 85 -3.27 -12.31 -18.00
C ARG A 85 -4.42 -13.03 -18.68
N GLU A 86 -4.26 -13.32 -19.97
CA GLU A 86 -5.24 -14.09 -20.75
C GLU A 86 -5.39 -15.50 -20.21
N HIS A 87 -4.26 -16.17 -19.94
CA HIS A 87 -4.30 -17.50 -19.35
C HIS A 87 -4.98 -17.50 -17.98
N PHE A 88 -4.60 -16.57 -17.09
CA PHE A 88 -5.21 -16.45 -15.77
C PHE A 88 -6.73 -16.30 -15.86
N TYR A 89 -7.22 -15.42 -16.73
CA TYR A 89 -8.66 -15.20 -16.90
C TYR A 89 -9.36 -16.48 -17.39
N ASN A 90 -8.81 -17.13 -18.41
CA ASN A 90 -9.42 -18.34 -18.98
C ASN A 90 -9.44 -19.50 -17.97
N THR A 91 -8.35 -19.70 -17.23
CA THR A 91 -8.21 -20.82 -16.29
C THR A 91 -8.97 -20.60 -14.99
N TYR A 92 -8.88 -19.41 -14.39
CA TYR A 92 -9.39 -19.18 -13.03
C TYR A 92 -10.64 -18.32 -12.96
N ILE A 93 -10.91 -17.46 -13.95
CA ILE A 93 -12.09 -16.57 -13.87
C ILE A 93 -13.25 -17.15 -14.66
N LYS A 94 -12.98 -17.68 -15.86
CA LYS A 94 -14.01 -18.18 -16.76
C LYS A 94 -14.55 -19.54 -16.33
N GLU A 95 -13.68 -20.46 -15.93
CA GLU A 95 -14.01 -21.87 -15.67
C GLU A 95 -14.24 -22.19 -14.20
N ASP A 96 -13.85 -21.31 -13.27
CA ASP A 96 -13.90 -21.59 -11.83
C ASP A 96 -15.27 -21.22 -11.23
N ASP A 97 -15.90 -22.19 -10.56
CA ASP A 97 -17.15 -21.98 -9.86
C ASP A 97 -17.02 -20.89 -8.78
N LYS A 98 -15.88 -20.70 -8.11
CA LYS A 98 -15.76 -19.72 -7.02
C LYS A 98 -16.01 -18.28 -7.48
N TYR A 99 -15.54 -17.88 -8.67
CA TYR A 99 -15.82 -16.54 -9.21
C TYR A 99 -17.26 -16.38 -9.71
N ASN A 100 -17.91 -17.50 -10.05
CA ASN A 100 -19.27 -17.57 -10.61
C ASN A 100 -20.36 -17.77 -9.55
N SER A 101 -20.06 -18.45 -8.44
CA SER A 101 -21.01 -18.90 -7.42
C SER A 101 -21.10 -17.98 -6.20
N ASN A 102 -20.27 -16.93 -6.15
CA ASN A 102 -20.25 -15.99 -5.05
C ASN A 102 -21.45 -15.03 -5.17
N ASN A 103 -22.55 -15.37 -4.49
CA ASN A 103 -23.82 -14.64 -4.49
C ASN A 103 -23.67 -13.19 -3.99
N ILE A 104 -23.32 -12.27 -4.89
CA ILE A 104 -23.35 -10.81 -4.69
C ILE A 104 -24.63 -10.17 -5.22
N ASP A 105 -25.73 -10.91 -5.17
CA ASP A 105 -27.05 -10.54 -5.71
C ASP A 105 -27.61 -9.23 -5.11
N TYR A 106 -27.12 -8.82 -3.94
CA TYR A 106 -27.40 -7.51 -3.35
C TYR A 106 -26.78 -6.33 -4.14
N ILE A 107 -25.86 -6.59 -5.07
CA ILE A 107 -25.33 -5.62 -6.04
C ILE A 107 -26.11 -5.76 -7.35
N ALA A 108 -26.97 -4.79 -7.64
CA ALA A 108 -27.85 -4.84 -8.81
C ALA A 108 -27.07 -5.06 -10.12
N GLY A 109 -27.42 -6.13 -10.84
CA GLY A 109 -26.84 -6.48 -12.14
C GLY A 109 -25.61 -7.39 -12.10
N TYR A 110 -25.20 -7.88 -10.93
CA TYR A 110 -24.08 -8.80 -10.79
C TYR A 110 -24.50 -10.04 -10.00
N LYS A 111 -24.11 -11.21 -10.48
CA LYS A 111 -24.38 -12.53 -9.87
C LYS A 111 -23.15 -13.11 -9.19
N GLY A 112 -21.95 -12.73 -9.65
CA GLY A 112 -20.67 -13.17 -9.10
C GLY A 112 -19.54 -12.19 -9.39
N TYR A 113 -18.37 -12.47 -8.83
CA TYR A 113 -17.16 -11.66 -9.06
C TYR A 113 -16.75 -11.63 -10.52
N LYS A 114 -17.03 -12.70 -11.28
CA LYS A 114 -16.82 -12.73 -12.72
C LYS A 114 -17.53 -11.56 -13.43
N ASP A 115 -18.77 -11.24 -13.08
CA ASP A 115 -19.51 -10.15 -13.73
C ASP A 115 -18.85 -8.78 -13.47
N LEU A 116 -18.28 -8.58 -12.27
CA LEU A 116 -17.51 -7.38 -11.93
C LEU A 116 -16.23 -7.29 -12.76
N ILE A 117 -15.52 -8.41 -12.91
CA ILE A 117 -14.28 -8.51 -13.66
C ILE A 117 -14.54 -8.29 -15.15
N ASP A 118 -15.55 -8.95 -15.73
CA ASP A 118 -15.90 -8.88 -17.15
C ASP A 118 -16.18 -7.45 -17.59
N LYS A 119 -16.92 -6.70 -16.76
CA LYS A 119 -17.21 -5.28 -17.02
C LYS A 119 -15.96 -4.42 -17.06
N ASN A 120 -14.88 -4.85 -16.42
CA ASN A 120 -13.60 -4.14 -16.34
C ASN A 120 -12.46 -4.90 -17.05
N ASN A 121 -12.79 -5.88 -17.90
CA ASN A 121 -11.80 -6.77 -18.52
C ASN A 121 -10.83 -6.02 -19.47
N TYR A 122 -11.20 -4.83 -19.92
CA TYR A 122 -10.32 -3.94 -20.68
C TYR A 122 -9.01 -3.59 -19.95
N ILE A 123 -8.97 -3.71 -18.61
CA ILE A 123 -7.74 -3.53 -17.82
C ILE A 123 -6.78 -4.70 -18.01
N LEU A 124 -7.31 -5.94 -18.07
CA LEU A 124 -6.48 -7.13 -18.31
C LEU A 124 -5.88 -7.14 -19.72
N SER A 125 -6.49 -6.46 -20.69
CA SER A 125 -5.97 -6.30 -22.05
C SER A 125 -5.19 -5.00 -22.30
N MET A 126 -5.05 -4.15 -21.27
CA MET A 126 -4.39 -2.85 -21.40
C MET A 126 -2.87 -3.02 -21.55
N ASP A 127 -2.25 -2.11 -22.29
CA ASP A 127 -0.80 -2.08 -22.51
C ASP A 127 -0.03 -2.03 -21.17
N MET A 128 1.00 -2.87 -21.06
CA MET A 128 1.75 -3.03 -19.81
C MET A 128 2.49 -1.75 -19.38
N SER A 129 2.88 -0.89 -20.32
CA SER A 129 3.49 0.41 -20.00
C SER A 129 2.50 1.36 -19.32
N ILE A 130 1.20 1.18 -19.59
CA ILE A 130 0.12 1.94 -18.93
C ILE A 130 -0.17 1.31 -17.57
N ILE A 131 -0.35 -0.02 -17.51
CA ILE A 131 -0.59 -0.74 -16.25
C ILE A 131 0.51 -0.47 -15.22
N SER A 132 1.78 -0.48 -15.65
CA SER A 132 2.91 -0.18 -14.76
C SER A 132 2.84 1.24 -14.20
N LYS A 133 2.53 2.25 -15.04
CA LYS A 133 2.37 3.65 -14.58
C LYS A 133 1.19 3.82 -13.62
N LEU A 134 0.07 3.15 -13.90
CA LEU A 134 -1.10 3.18 -13.02
C LEU A 134 -0.79 2.51 -11.68
N TYR A 135 -0.09 1.38 -11.71
CA TYR A 135 0.35 0.66 -10.52
C TYR A 135 1.35 1.47 -9.68
N ASP A 136 2.33 2.11 -10.32
CA ASP A 136 3.32 2.95 -9.63
C ASP A 136 2.66 4.15 -8.95
N ALA A 137 1.72 4.81 -9.64
CA ALA A 137 0.97 5.92 -9.08
C ALA A 137 0.08 5.47 -7.90
N PHE A 138 -0.63 4.35 -8.05
CA PHE A 138 -1.42 3.73 -6.99
C PHE A 138 -0.56 3.36 -5.77
N SER A 139 0.59 2.73 -6.01
CA SER A 139 1.50 2.27 -4.97
C SER A 139 2.11 3.44 -4.21
N THR A 140 2.61 4.46 -4.92
CA THR A 140 3.16 5.69 -4.32
C THR A 140 2.15 6.37 -3.39
N LEU A 141 0.87 6.43 -3.81
CA LEU A 141 -0.20 6.98 -2.97
C LEU A 141 -0.45 6.10 -1.74
N CYS A 142 -0.54 4.78 -1.91
CA CYS A 142 -0.79 3.86 -0.79
C CYS A 142 0.33 3.88 0.25
N GLU A 143 1.58 4.10 -0.14
CA GLU A 143 2.75 4.01 0.74
C GLU A 143 2.70 4.98 1.92
N ILE A 144 2.47 6.29 1.69
CA ILE A 144 2.39 7.27 2.79
C ILE A 144 1.17 7.01 3.69
N CYS A 145 0.08 6.50 3.12
CA CYS A 145 -1.16 6.22 3.84
C CYS A 145 -0.99 5.04 4.78
N ILE A 146 -0.40 3.94 4.28
CA ILE A 146 0.01 2.79 5.09
C ILE A 146 1.05 3.25 6.12
N GLY A 147 2.02 4.04 5.65
CA GLY A 147 2.98 4.83 6.43
C GLY A 147 2.39 5.32 7.74
N CYS A 148 1.44 6.24 7.59
CA CYS A 148 0.79 6.95 8.67
C CYS A 148 -0.06 6.07 9.59
N LYS A 149 -0.70 5.02 9.07
CA LYS A 149 -1.41 4.02 9.90
C LYS A 149 -0.41 3.23 10.76
N LYS A 150 0.73 2.79 10.20
CA LYS A 150 1.77 2.07 10.95
C LYS A 150 2.50 2.93 11.97
N PHE A 151 2.80 4.18 11.64
CA PHE A 151 3.32 5.14 12.63
C PHE A 151 2.32 5.40 13.76
N GLN A 152 1.01 5.46 13.46
CA GLN A 152 -0.02 5.62 14.49
C GLN A 152 -0.10 4.38 15.41
N GLU A 153 -0.03 3.16 14.87
CA GLU A 153 0.04 1.93 15.67
C GLU A 153 1.23 1.97 16.64
N VAL A 154 2.42 2.34 16.16
CA VAL A 154 3.62 2.47 17.01
C VAL A 154 3.43 3.55 18.06
N ARG A 155 2.89 4.73 17.70
CA ARG A 155 2.65 5.83 18.64
C ARG A 155 1.67 5.48 19.75
N ASN A 156 0.64 4.70 19.43
CA ASN A 156 -0.34 4.22 20.41
C ASN A 156 0.32 3.29 21.44
N SER A 157 1.34 2.53 21.05
CA SER A 157 2.10 1.65 21.94
C SER A 157 3.27 2.36 22.63
N ILE A 158 3.92 3.29 21.93
CA ILE A 158 5.11 4.02 22.35
C ILE A 158 4.78 5.52 22.23
N SER A 159 4.25 6.07 23.31
CA SER A 159 3.82 7.47 23.34
C SER A 159 4.98 8.43 23.08
N ASP A 160 4.69 9.43 22.24
CA ASP A 160 5.60 10.51 21.87
C ASP A 160 5.30 11.82 22.62
N GLU A 161 4.38 11.82 23.59
CA GLU A 161 3.84 13.04 24.23
C GLU A 161 4.45 13.38 25.60
N SER A 162 5.11 12.43 26.27
CA SER A 162 5.61 12.66 27.64
C SER A 162 7.11 12.44 27.78
N LYS A 163 7.83 13.53 28.08
CA LYS A 163 9.24 13.49 28.51
C LYS A 163 9.41 12.86 29.91
N ASP A 164 8.37 12.90 30.74
CA ASP A 164 8.48 12.61 32.19
C ASP A 164 7.83 11.29 32.64
N LYS A 165 6.88 10.72 31.88
CA LYS A 165 6.18 9.48 32.28
C LYS A 165 6.80 8.21 31.73
N GLY A 166 7.70 8.38 30.77
CA GLY A 166 8.36 7.30 30.07
C GLY A 166 7.42 6.35 29.31
N ILE A 167 7.98 5.31 28.71
CA ILE A 167 7.30 4.34 27.87
C ILE A 167 6.86 3.21 28.82
N PRO A 168 5.57 2.92 28.98
CA PRO A 168 5.11 1.80 29.80
C PRO A 168 5.66 0.45 29.34
N GLU A 169 5.67 -0.53 30.23
CA GLU A 169 6.01 -1.90 29.84
C GLU A 169 4.93 -2.48 28.93
N PHE A 170 5.36 -3.30 27.97
CA PHE A 170 4.45 -4.03 27.11
C PHE A 170 3.94 -5.28 27.83
N ASP A 171 2.63 -5.51 27.82
CA ASP A 171 2.05 -6.77 28.29
C ASP A 171 2.57 -7.95 27.47
N ALA A 172 2.56 -9.16 28.03
CA ALA A 172 3.15 -10.36 27.42
C ALA A 172 2.61 -10.69 26.00
N GLY A 173 1.38 -10.26 25.67
CA GLY A 173 0.74 -10.44 24.36
C GLY A 173 0.91 -9.30 23.37
N HIS A 174 1.66 -8.25 23.72
CA HIS A 174 1.80 -7.07 22.87
C HIS A 174 2.51 -7.38 21.55
N PHE A 175 2.02 -6.85 20.44
CA PHE A 175 2.53 -7.20 19.10
C PHE A 175 4.01 -6.81 18.89
N LEU A 176 4.46 -5.73 19.54
CA LEU A 176 5.86 -5.30 19.48
C LEU A 176 6.84 -6.25 20.19
N ASN A 177 6.37 -7.14 21.08
CA ASN A 177 7.26 -8.07 21.78
C ASN A 177 8.05 -8.99 20.85
N LYS A 178 7.51 -9.25 19.65
CA LYS A 178 8.15 -10.07 18.60
C LYS A 178 9.38 -9.41 17.98
N TYR A 179 9.51 -8.09 18.15
CA TYR A 179 10.59 -7.28 17.59
C TYR A 179 11.60 -6.87 18.66
N CYS A 180 11.48 -7.41 19.88
CA CYS A 180 12.48 -7.20 20.93
C CYS A 180 13.54 -8.29 20.89
N ASN A 181 14.79 -7.87 21.08
CA ASN A 181 15.87 -8.82 21.28
C ASN A 181 15.55 -9.72 22.48
N SER A 182 15.71 -11.03 22.33
CA SER A 182 15.31 -12.06 23.32
C SER A 182 13.81 -12.11 23.73
N ASN A 183 12.92 -11.38 23.05
CA ASN A 183 11.49 -11.22 23.37
C ASN A 183 11.19 -10.58 24.73
N GLN A 184 12.13 -9.81 25.30
CA GLN A 184 11.97 -9.18 26.61
C GLN A 184 12.24 -7.68 26.46
N CYS A 185 11.19 -6.91 26.13
CA CYS A 185 11.25 -5.45 25.94
C CYS A 185 11.38 -4.69 27.27
N GLN A 186 12.46 -4.92 28.01
CA GLN A 186 12.60 -4.49 29.39
C GLN A 186 12.98 -3.01 29.50
N SER A 187 13.87 -2.54 28.63
CA SER A 187 14.33 -1.16 28.62
C SER A 187 13.54 -0.29 27.63
N TYR A 188 13.67 1.03 27.81
CA TYR A 188 13.16 2.03 26.87
C TYR A 188 13.74 1.85 25.47
N PHE A 189 15.05 1.60 25.40
CA PHE A 189 15.72 1.36 24.12
C PHE A 189 15.26 0.05 23.48
N ASP A 190 14.94 -0.99 24.26
CA ASP A 190 14.36 -2.23 23.70
C ASP A 190 13.03 -1.95 23.01
N ARG A 191 12.17 -1.14 23.64
CA ARG A 191 10.84 -0.78 23.12
C ARG A 191 10.96 0.10 21.87
N ILE A 192 11.85 1.11 21.89
CA ILE A 192 12.12 1.96 20.72
C ILE A 192 12.70 1.13 19.57
N SER A 193 13.64 0.23 19.85
CA SER A 193 14.20 -0.68 18.86
C SER A 193 13.13 -1.59 18.26
N ALA A 194 12.23 -2.13 19.08
CA ALA A 194 11.11 -2.94 18.60
C ALA A 194 10.13 -2.14 17.72
N GLY A 195 9.84 -0.89 18.07
CA GLY A 195 9.05 0.00 17.22
C GLY A 195 9.74 0.27 15.87
N CYS A 196 11.05 0.53 15.89
CA CYS A 196 11.85 0.72 14.67
C CYS A 196 11.84 -0.53 13.77
N LEU A 197 12.13 -1.71 14.34
CA LEU A 197 12.09 -2.98 13.64
C LEU A 197 10.71 -3.30 13.09
N TYR A 198 9.66 -3.01 13.85
CA TYR A 198 8.29 -3.19 13.39
C TYR A 198 8.04 -2.36 12.13
N LEU A 199 8.37 -1.06 12.14
CA LEU A 199 8.19 -0.20 10.97
C LEU A 199 8.99 -0.73 9.76
N LEU A 200 10.28 -1.01 9.93
CA LEU A 200 11.13 -1.56 8.87
C LEU A 200 10.55 -2.87 8.30
N TYR A 201 10.11 -3.77 9.17
CA TYR A 201 9.46 -5.01 8.77
C TYR A 201 8.16 -4.76 7.99
N GLN A 202 7.31 -3.85 8.46
CA GLN A 202 6.05 -3.53 7.78
C GLN A 202 6.27 -2.95 6.39
N PHE A 203 7.29 -2.13 6.17
CA PHE A 203 7.54 -1.53 4.85
C PHE A 203 8.34 -2.42 3.90
N TYR A 204 9.23 -3.27 4.42
CA TYR A 204 10.21 -3.98 3.60
C TYR A 204 10.06 -5.50 3.57
N ASN A 205 9.28 -6.10 4.46
CA ASN A 205 9.08 -7.57 4.49
C ASN A 205 7.61 -7.99 4.38
N ASP A 206 6.66 -7.08 4.65
CA ASP A 206 5.23 -7.45 4.75
C ASP A 206 4.28 -6.35 4.27
N SER A 207 4.73 -5.42 3.43
CA SER A 207 3.96 -4.24 3.04
C SER A 207 2.67 -4.55 2.29
N GLY A 208 2.43 -5.80 1.91
CA GLY A 208 1.25 -6.24 1.19
C GLY A 208 1.14 -5.66 -0.23
N ILE A 209 1.88 -4.60 -0.56
CA ILE A 209 2.13 -4.14 -1.92
C ILE A 209 3.13 -5.13 -2.52
N PHE A 210 2.58 -6.05 -3.30
CA PHE A 210 3.37 -7.10 -3.91
C PHE A 210 3.20 -7.05 -5.44
N PRO A 211 4.32 -7.03 -6.20
CA PRO A 211 5.68 -6.88 -5.68
C PRO A 211 5.86 -5.53 -4.98
N SER A 212 6.83 -5.43 -4.07
CA SER A 212 7.28 -4.13 -3.60
C SER A 212 7.65 -3.30 -4.83
N PRO A 213 7.19 -2.04 -4.97
CA PRO A 213 7.55 -1.20 -6.10
C PRO A 213 9.08 -1.15 -6.15
N LYS A 214 9.63 -1.87 -7.13
CA LYS A 214 11.07 -2.03 -7.28
C LYS A 214 11.64 -0.66 -7.56
N ASN A 215 12.55 -0.24 -6.68
CA ASN A 215 13.41 0.95 -6.68
C ASN A 215 13.02 2.04 -5.66
N ASN A 216 13.80 2.07 -4.58
CA ASN A 216 14.20 3.28 -3.85
C ASN A 216 13.09 4.08 -3.16
N ASN A 217 12.29 3.44 -2.29
CA ASN A 217 11.50 4.23 -1.34
C ASN A 217 12.37 4.74 -0.16
N ARG A 218 13.45 5.45 -0.49
CA ARG A 218 14.41 6.06 0.45
C ARG A 218 13.69 6.89 1.52
N TYR A 219 12.58 7.50 1.13
CA TYR A 219 11.75 8.39 1.92
C TYR A 219 11.11 7.71 3.14
N ILE A 220 10.73 6.44 3.06
CA ILE A 220 10.11 5.76 4.21
C ILE A 220 11.13 5.49 5.31
N VAL A 221 12.37 5.12 4.93
CA VAL A 221 13.49 5.03 5.88
C VAL A 221 13.73 6.39 6.50
N ASP A 222 13.71 7.47 5.72
CA ASP A 222 13.87 8.82 6.27
C ASP A 222 12.85 9.07 7.38
N TYR A 223 11.56 8.83 7.14
CA TYR A 223 10.52 9.00 8.16
C TYR A 223 10.70 8.10 9.39
N ILE A 224 11.16 6.86 9.21
CA ILE A 224 11.49 5.97 10.33
C ILE A 224 12.64 6.55 11.15
N LEU A 225 13.67 7.08 10.50
CA LEU A 225 14.82 7.70 11.17
C LEU A 225 14.45 9.04 11.82
N ILE A 226 13.52 9.82 11.25
CA ILE A 226 12.94 11.02 11.90
C ILE A 226 12.26 10.63 13.20
N TRP A 227 11.37 9.65 13.17
CA TRP A 227 10.70 9.14 14.37
C TRP A 227 11.72 8.61 15.38
N LEU A 228 12.66 7.76 14.96
CA LEU A 228 13.66 7.17 15.84
C LEU A 228 14.54 8.24 16.51
N SER A 229 15.05 9.19 15.73
CA SER A 229 15.85 10.32 16.24
C SER A 229 15.05 11.17 17.21
N TYR A 230 13.80 11.49 16.90
CA TYR A 230 12.92 12.22 17.81
C TYR A 230 12.74 11.47 19.13
N MET A 231 12.40 10.18 19.09
CA MET A 231 12.19 9.36 20.29
C MET A 231 13.46 9.24 21.15
N LEU A 232 14.63 9.11 20.53
CA LEU A 232 15.91 9.04 21.26
C LEU A 232 16.30 10.39 21.89
N ASN A 233 15.89 11.51 21.28
CA ASN A 233 16.06 12.86 21.82
C ASN A 233 15.04 13.21 22.92
N LEU A 234 13.95 12.45 23.07
CA LEU A 234 13.03 12.60 24.21
C LEU A 234 13.58 12.01 25.51
N ILE A 235 14.55 11.10 25.43
CA ILE A 235 15.15 10.45 26.60
C ILE A 235 16.18 11.40 27.22
N ASN A 236 15.96 11.81 28.48
CA ASN A 236 16.98 12.56 29.21
C ASN A 236 18.11 11.63 29.65
N SER A 237 19.29 11.75 29.05
CA SER A 237 20.50 11.07 29.54
C SER A 237 21.74 11.95 29.38
N GLU A 238 22.76 11.70 30.22
CA GLU A 238 24.00 12.48 30.30
C GLU A 238 24.99 12.17 29.14
N GLU A 239 24.76 11.10 28.35
CA GLU A 239 25.63 10.68 27.24
C GLU A 239 24.82 10.35 25.97
N GLY A 240 25.42 10.55 24.79
CA GLY A 240 24.75 10.52 23.47
C GLY A 240 23.87 9.28 23.21
N ASN A 241 22.57 9.38 23.56
CA ASN A 241 21.57 8.32 23.42
C ASN A 241 21.59 7.63 22.07
N ILE A 242 21.78 8.41 21.01
CA ILE A 242 21.75 7.93 19.63
C ILE A 242 22.95 7.03 19.35
N GLN A 243 24.15 7.42 19.77
CA GLN A 243 25.36 6.63 19.57
C GLN A 243 25.31 5.31 20.35
N SER A 244 24.85 5.39 21.60
CA SER A 244 24.67 4.22 22.47
C SER A 244 23.62 3.26 21.90
N PHE A 245 22.48 3.80 21.46
CA PHE A 245 21.42 3.03 20.81
C PHE A 245 21.93 2.35 19.53
N TYR A 246 22.61 3.10 18.66
CA TYR A 246 23.13 2.57 17.40
C TYR A 246 24.08 1.39 17.62
N SER A 247 25.01 1.56 18.57
CA SER A 247 26.02 0.54 18.87
C SER A 247 25.41 -0.71 19.49
N ALA A 248 24.49 -0.54 20.45
CA ALA A 248 23.89 -1.65 21.18
C ALA A 248 22.80 -2.38 20.39
N TYR A 249 22.03 -1.69 19.56
CA TYR A 249 20.87 -2.25 18.87
C TYR A 249 21.13 -2.41 17.38
N ILE A 250 21.41 -1.34 16.64
CA ILE A 250 21.53 -1.39 15.18
C ILE A 250 22.73 -2.25 14.74
N ASN A 251 23.87 -2.10 15.40
CA ASN A 251 25.09 -2.85 15.05
C ASN A 251 25.12 -4.28 15.60
N SER A 252 24.51 -4.52 16.76
CA SER A 252 24.75 -5.75 17.53
C SER A 252 23.55 -6.70 17.59
N CYS A 253 22.34 -6.26 17.24
CA CYS A 253 21.16 -7.11 17.27
C CYS A 253 20.98 -7.84 15.93
N ASP A 254 20.88 -9.17 15.99
CA ASP A 254 20.70 -10.04 14.82
C ASP A 254 19.50 -9.63 13.95
N GLN A 255 18.44 -9.06 14.53
CA GLN A 255 17.25 -8.64 13.77
C GLN A 255 17.53 -7.50 12.77
N TYR A 256 18.56 -6.69 12.99
CA TYR A 256 18.96 -5.64 12.04
C TYR A 256 20.01 -6.12 11.03
N THR A 257 20.85 -7.08 11.41
CA THR A 257 22.02 -7.52 10.63
C THR A 257 21.77 -8.80 9.83
N THR A 258 20.70 -9.54 10.12
CA THR A 258 20.33 -10.75 9.38
C THR A 258 19.98 -10.42 7.95
N GLN A 259 20.48 -11.23 7.01
CA GLN A 259 20.25 -11.07 5.58
C GLN A 259 18.75 -11.19 5.21
N ILE A 260 18.28 -10.29 4.35
CA ILE A 260 16.91 -10.22 3.85
C ILE A 260 16.94 -10.32 2.33
N ASN A 261 16.60 -11.50 1.80
CA ASN A 261 16.71 -11.80 0.37
C ASN A 261 15.77 -10.96 -0.54
N GLU A 262 14.76 -10.30 0.05
CA GLU A 262 13.77 -9.51 -0.68
C GLU A 262 14.14 -8.02 -0.81
N LEU A 263 15.19 -7.58 -0.11
CA LEU A 263 15.66 -6.20 -0.16
C LEU A 263 16.56 -5.97 -1.37
N SER A 264 16.11 -5.14 -2.31
CA SER A 264 16.89 -4.79 -3.49
C SER A 264 17.99 -3.79 -3.13
N GLY A 265 19.26 -4.19 -3.26
CA GLY A 265 20.42 -3.31 -3.09
C GLY A 265 20.97 -3.22 -1.67
N TYR A 266 20.38 -3.93 -0.71
CA TYR A 266 20.81 -3.95 0.69
C TYR A 266 20.74 -5.38 1.21
N ASP A 267 21.73 -5.80 2.00
CA ASP A 267 21.73 -7.16 2.53
C ASP A 267 20.79 -7.27 3.73
N ASN A 268 20.62 -6.19 4.51
CA ASN A 268 19.86 -6.20 5.75
C ASN A 268 19.32 -4.80 6.13
N TYR A 269 18.59 -4.69 7.24
CA TYR A 269 18.04 -3.40 7.69
C TYR A 269 19.09 -2.42 8.18
N LYS A 270 20.20 -2.90 8.73
CA LYS A 270 21.31 -2.02 9.11
C LYS A 270 21.87 -1.31 7.89
N ASP A 271 22.02 -1.97 6.74
CA ASP A 271 22.55 -1.32 5.53
C ASP A 271 21.64 -0.18 5.04
N LEU A 272 20.32 -0.37 5.12
CA LEU A 272 19.33 0.68 4.83
C LEU A 272 19.49 1.87 5.78
N ILE A 273 19.65 1.60 7.08
CA ILE A 273 19.86 2.65 8.09
C ILE A 273 21.19 3.36 7.87
N ASP A 274 22.26 2.61 7.60
CA ASP A 274 23.62 3.14 7.39
C ASP A 274 23.67 4.17 6.26
N GLU A 275 22.89 3.98 5.19
CA GLU A 275 22.84 4.90 4.06
C GLU A 275 22.21 6.26 4.41
N ARG A 276 21.32 6.28 5.42
CA ARG A 276 20.54 7.46 5.81
C ARG A 276 20.78 7.91 7.25
N LYS A 277 21.77 7.32 7.92
CA LYS A 277 22.04 7.48 9.36
C LYS A 277 22.28 8.93 9.78
N ASP A 278 22.68 9.81 8.86
CA ASP A 278 22.84 11.24 9.14
C ASP A 278 21.54 11.88 9.64
N LEU A 279 20.38 11.36 9.22
CA LEU A 279 19.06 11.78 9.74
C LEU A 279 18.85 11.40 11.21
N LEU A 280 19.58 10.40 11.74
CA LEU A 280 19.52 10.09 13.16
C LEU A 280 20.17 11.17 14.00
N TYR A 281 21.27 11.75 13.52
CA TYR A 281 22.11 12.71 14.27
C TYR A 281 21.73 14.17 14.04
N MET A 282 20.52 14.45 13.56
CA MET A 282 20.05 15.82 13.40
C MET A 282 19.93 16.54 14.74
N ASP A 283 20.04 17.88 14.68
CA ASP A 283 19.73 18.73 15.82
C ASP A 283 18.33 18.42 16.37
N SER A 284 18.22 18.28 17.69
CA SER A 284 17.00 17.86 18.38
C SER A 284 15.82 18.80 18.11
N ASN A 285 16.07 20.10 17.92
CA ASN A 285 15.03 21.07 17.58
C ASN A 285 14.59 20.93 16.13
N ILE A 286 15.51 20.62 15.22
CA ILE A 286 15.20 20.40 13.80
C ILE A 286 14.39 19.12 13.62
N VAL A 287 14.84 17.99 14.18
CA VAL A 287 14.10 16.72 14.08
C VAL A 287 12.72 16.81 14.74
N SER A 288 12.60 17.51 15.87
CA SER A 288 11.31 17.74 16.51
C SER A 288 10.34 18.48 15.59
N LYS A 289 10.79 19.50 14.85
CA LYS A 289 9.91 20.21 13.89
C LYS A 289 9.50 19.31 12.73
N PHE A 290 10.42 18.52 12.18
CA PHE A 290 10.12 17.57 11.10
C PHE A 290 9.12 16.50 11.56
N TYR A 291 9.35 15.91 12.72
CA TYR A 291 8.47 14.86 13.26
C TYR A 291 7.06 15.40 13.53
N GLU A 292 6.96 16.62 14.08
CA GLU A 292 5.67 17.29 14.30
C GLU A 292 4.93 17.57 12.98
N ALA A 293 5.63 17.98 11.94
CA ALA A 293 5.04 18.15 10.61
C ALA A 293 4.58 16.82 10.02
N LEU A 294 5.41 15.77 10.08
CA LEU A 294 5.02 14.41 9.66
C LEU A 294 3.80 13.89 10.43
N LYS A 295 3.76 14.09 11.75
CA LYS A 295 2.63 13.72 12.61
C LYS A 295 1.33 14.41 12.17
N SER A 296 1.40 15.70 11.85
CA SER A 296 0.24 16.45 11.34
C SER A 296 -0.22 15.99 9.95
N LEU A 297 0.71 15.67 9.04
CA LEU A 297 0.38 15.10 7.73
C LEU A 297 -0.32 13.75 7.89
N CYS A 298 0.20 12.89 8.76
CA CYS A 298 -0.38 11.58 9.02
C CYS A 298 -1.79 11.66 9.63
N LYS A 299 -2.06 12.67 10.45
CA LYS A 299 -3.41 12.91 10.94
C LYS A 299 -4.39 13.18 9.80
N LEU A 300 -4.02 14.02 8.83
CA LEU A 300 -4.84 14.30 7.65
C LEU A 300 -5.13 13.02 6.85
N TYR A 301 -4.09 12.22 6.59
CA TYR A 301 -4.22 10.94 5.89
C TYR A 301 -5.11 9.93 6.62
N ASN A 302 -4.98 9.82 7.94
CA ASN A 302 -5.75 8.86 8.73
C ASN A 302 -7.23 9.27 8.88
N GLU A 303 -7.55 10.56 8.79
CA GLU A 303 -8.94 11.06 8.87
C GLU A 303 -9.67 11.06 7.52
N LEU A 304 -8.97 10.76 6.41
CA LEU A 304 -9.53 10.81 5.06
C LEU A 304 -10.62 9.74 4.80
N ASP A 305 -10.67 8.68 5.62
CA ASP A 305 -11.58 7.52 5.47
C ASP A 305 -13.09 7.90 5.45
N ASN A 306 -13.48 9.10 5.88
CA ASN A 306 -14.90 9.49 6.02
C ASN A 306 -15.44 10.47 4.96
N ASN A 307 -14.64 10.95 3.99
CA ASN A 307 -15.03 11.83 2.85
C ASN A 307 -15.66 13.21 3.23
N LYS A 308 -16.35 13.33 4.36
CA LYS A 308 -17.14 14.50 4.79
C LYS A 308 -16.34 15.74 5.16
N ASN A 309 -15.01 15.65 5.23
CA ASN A 309 -14.16 16.71 5.80
C ASN A 309 -13.08 17.25 4.85
N CYS A 310 -12.97 16.80 3.60
CA CYS A 310 -11.93 17.29 2.68
C CYS A 310 -11.98 18.81 2.47
N GLU A 311 -13.17 19.42 2.46
CA GLU A 311 -13.30 20.90 2.41
C GLU A 311 -12.65 21.60 3.61
N ASN A 312 -12.63 20.97 4.78
CA ASN A 312 -12.01 21.49 5.99
C ASN A 312 -10.51 21.22 6.00
N TYR A 313 -10.07 20.06 5.49
CA TYR A 313 -8.65 19.70 5.42
C TYR A 313 -7.86 20.53 4.43
N LEU A 314 -8.49 20.98 3.34
CA LEU A 314 -7.87 21.86 2.35
C LEU A 314 -7.80 23.32 2.79
N LYS A 315 -8.48 23.70 3.89
CA LYS A 315 -8.40 25.03 4.50
C LYS A 315 -7.41 25.00 5.66
N ASP A 316 -6.72 26.12 5.89
CA ASP A 316 -5.73 26.40 6.96
C ASP A 316 -5.59 25.28 8.01
N ASN A 317 -4.78 24.26 7.68
CA ASN A 317 -4.60 23.10 8.54
C ASN A 317 -3.29 23.19 9.33
N GLU A 318 -3.17 22.31 10.33
CA GLU A 318 -1.99 22.28 11.21
C GLU A 318 -0.69 21.96 10.45
N PHE A 319 -0.79 21.15 9.39
CA PHE A 319 0.37 20.81 8.55
C PHE A 319 0.91 22.03 7.82
N ASP A 320 0.06 22.86 7.20
CA ASP A 320 0.50 24.07 6.49
C ASP A 320 1.33 24.99 7.41
N LYS A 321 0.91 25.15 8.67
CA LYS A 321 1.61 25.96 9.67
C LYS A 321 2.99 25.38 9.97
N LYS A 322 3.06 24.10 10.34
CA LYS A 322 4.33 23.42 10.66
C LYS A 322 5.26 23.36 9.44
N TYR A 323 4.74 23.15 8.24
CA TYR A 323 5.51 23.14 7.01
C TYR A 323 6.10 24.52 6.69
N ASN A 324 5.32 25.60 6.87
CA ASN A 324 5.83 26.96 6.70
C ASN A 324 6.95 27.30 7.69
N ASP A 325 6.84 26.86 8.93
CA ASP A 325 7.90 27.02 9.94
C ASP A 325 9.20 26.30 9.54
N LEU A 326 9.08 25.09 8.98
CA LEU A 326 10.23 24.36 8.42
C LEU A 326 10.86 25.10 7.24
N LYS A 327 10.03 25.59 6.31
CA LYS A 327 10.47 26.28 5.09
C LYS A 327 11.19 27.61 5.38
N GLN A 328 10.82 28.32 6.45
CA GLN A 328 11.46 29.59 6.83
C GLN A 328 12.79 29.40 7.57
N ASN A 329 13.10 28.19 8.03
CA ASN A 329 14.31 27.92 8.78
C ASN A 329 15.53 27.76 7.85
N THR A 330 16.46 28.71 7.91
CA THR A 330 17.67 28.72 7.07
C THR A 330 18.61 27.56 7.34
N ASN A 331 18.63 26.99 8.55
CA ASN A 331 19.43 25.81 8.86
C ASN A 331 18.88 24.55 8.16
N ILE A 332 17.60 24.56 7.82
CA ILE A 332 16.93 23.49 7.05
C ILE A 332 17.15 23.76 5.57
N THR A 333 16.84 24.97 5.10
CA THR A 333 16.93 25.31 3.66
C THR A 333 18.35 25.48 3.12
N GLY A 334 19.35 25.61 4.00
CA GLY A 334 20.77 25.59 3.63
C GLY A 334 21.41 24.20 3.63
N ASN A 335 20.72 23.16 4.11
CA ASN A 335 21.24 21.80 4.18
C ASN A 335 20.59 20.92 3.10
N GLU A 336 21.40 20.28 2.25
CA GLU A 336 20.89 19.48 1.11
C GLU A 336 20.00 18.32 1.57
N LEU A 337 20.42 17.57 2.59
CA LEU A 337 19.69 16.41 3.11
C LEU A 337 18.34 16.85 3.68
N TYR A 338 18.31 17.93 4.46
CA TYR A 338 17.06 18.42 5.07
C TYR A 338 16.12 19.03 4.04
N ASN A 339 16.66 19.66 3.00
CA ASN A 339 15.87 20.12 1.85
C ASN A 339 15.22 18.98 1.07
N GLN A 340 15.93 17.87 0.87
CA GLN A 340 15.38 16.68 0.23
C GLN A 340 14.22 16.11 1.06
N LEU A 341 14.39 16.02 2.38
CA LEU A 341 13.32 15.60 3.29
C LEU A 341 12.11 16.55 3.24
N LEU A 342 12.35 17.87 3.27
CA LEU A 342 11.30 18.88 3.16
C LEU A 342 10.53 18.75 1.83
N SER A 343 11.23 18.53 0.73
CA SER A 343 10.65 18.35 -0.61
C SER A 343 9.78 17.10 -0.68
N THR A 344 10.22 16.03 -0.01
CA THR A 344 9.47 14.77 0.09
C THR A 344 8.16 14.98 0.86
N LEU A 345 8.23 15.62 2.03
CA LEU A 345 7.06 15.91 2.84
C LEU A 345 6.04 16.80 2.09
N LEU A 346 6.53 17.77 1.31
CA LEU A 346 5.68 18.59 0.45
C LEU A 346 5.01 17.75 -0.64
N LYS A 347 5.77 16.87 -1.30
CA LYS A 347 5.23 16.01 -2.37
C LYS A 347 4.09 15.14 -1.83
N ASP A 348 4.26 14.55 -0.66
CA ASP A 348 3.23 13.75 0.00
C ASP A 348 1.99 14.59 0.32
N TYR A 349 2.17 15.81 0.85
CA TYR A 349 1.04 16.70 1.10
C TYR A 349 0.31 17.17 -0.18
N GLU A 350 1.05 17.46 -1.25
CA GLU A 350 0.43 17.78 -2.54
C GLU A 350 -0.33 16.59 -3.14
N ASN A 351 0.13 15.37 -2.88
CA ASN A 351 -0.63 14.16 -3.20
C ASN A 351 -1.92 14.08 -2.38
N PHE A 352 -1.86 14.29 -1.06
CA PHE A 352 -3.06 14.39 -0.21
C PHE A 352 -4.08 15.42 -0.74
N LYS A 353 -3.62 16.62 -1.13
CA LYS A 353 -4.51 17.66 -1.68
C LYS A 353 -5.20 17.21 -2.96
N LYS A 354 -4.44 16.58 -3.87
CA LYS A 354 -5.01 16.02 -5.11
C LYS A 354 -6.13 15.04 -4.77
N GLU A 355 -5.88 14.09 -3.88
CA GLU A 355 -6.89 13.13 -3.41
C GLU A 355 -8.16 13.83 -2.89
N CYS A 356 -8.01 14.80 -1.99
CA CYS A 356 -9.16 15.53 -1.48
C CYS A 356 -9.95 16.28 -2.56
N ASN A 357 -9.27 16.91 -3.53
CA ASN A 357 -9.94 17.57 -4.64
C ASN A 357 -10.74 16.59 -5.52
N ASN A 358 -10.23 15.36 -5.69
CA ASN A 358 -10.94 14.32 -6.46
C ASN A 358 -12.15 13.78 -5.70
N ILE A 359 -12.02 13.61 -4.39
CA ILE A 359 -13.12 13.22 -3.51
C ILE A 359 -14.27 14.24 -3.58
N LEU A 360 -13.95 15.54 -3.66
CA LEU A 360 -14.92 16.63 -3.80
C LEU A 360 -15.47 16.78 -5.22
N SER A 361 -14.84 16.17 -6.22
CA SER A 361 -15.26 16.27 -7.61
C SER A 361 -16.46 15.35 -7.88
N PRO A 362 -17.49 15.80 -8.62
CA PRO A 362 -18.59 14.93 -9.02
C PRO A 362 -18.07 13.78 -9.90
N PRO A 363 -18.66 12.57 -9.83
CA PRO A 363 -18.33 11.49 -10.74
C PRO A 363 -18.48 11.97 -12.19
N PRO A 364 -17.61 11.52 -13.12
CA PRO A 364 -17.77 11.86 -14.53
C PRO A 364 -19.16 11.42 -14.99
N GLU A 365 -19.91 12.33 -15.64
CA GLU A 365 -21.18 11.99 -16.26
C GLU A 365 -20.96 10.79 -17.19
N LYS A 366 -21.64 9.68 -16.88
CA LYS A 366 -21.71 8.55 -17.80
C LYS A 366 -22.24 9.10 -19.12
N THR A 367 -21.43 9.04 -20.17
CA THR A 367 -21.92 9.22 -21.52
C THR A 367 -23.05 8.22 -21.68
N LYS A 368 -24.28 8.69 -21.82
CA LYS A 368 -25.43 7.86 -22.14
C LYS A 368 -25.20 7.32 -23.55
N GLU A 369 -24.48 6.21 -23.67
CA GLU A 369 -24.64 5.36 -24.83
C GLU A 369 -26.06 4.80 -24.75
N ASN A 370 -26.91 5.28 -25.66
CA ASN A 370 -28.26 4.80 -25.83
C ASN A 370 -28.22 3.27 -26.06
N PRO A 371 -28.92 2.46 -25.27
CA PRO A 371 -29.33 1.14 -25.73
C PRO A 371 -30.45 1.38 -26.75
N GLU A 372 -30.14 1.27 -28.04
CA GLU A 372 -31.16 1.24 -29.08
C GLU A 372 -32.14 0.07 -28.87
N GLN A 373 -33.40 0.45 -28.66
CA GLN A 373 -34.63 -0.11 -29.23
C GLN A 373 -35.04 -1.56 -28.86
N ILE A 374 -36.01 -1.63 -27.96
CA ILE A 374 -37.12 -2.60 -28.05
C ILE A 374 -38.34 -1.80 -28.56
N PRO A 375 -38.95 -2.13 -29.71
CA PRO A 375 -40.14 -1.44 -30.17
C PRO A 375 -41.38 -2.04 -29.49
N VAL A 376 -42.18 -1.19 -28.86
CA VAL A 376 -43.59 -1.50 -28.57
C VAL A 376 -44.42 -0.29 -29.00
N ASP A 377 -45.26 -0.53 -30.00
CA ASP A 377 -46.26 0.37 -30.55
C ASP A 377 -47.15 1.03 -29.49
N SER A 378 -47.45 2.32 -29.66
CA SER A 378 -48.79 2.76 -30.10
C SER A 378 -49.03 4.25 -29.83
N SER A 379 -49.62 4.90 -30.84
CA SER A 379 -50.41 6.15 -30.83
C SER A 379 -49.70 7.51 -30.93
N GLY A 380 -49.72 8.06 -32.16
CA GLY A 380 -50.46 9.30 -32.42
C GLY A 380 -49.69 10.54 -32.87
N GLN A 381 -49.69 10.78 -34.20
CA GLN A 381 -49.87 12.10 -34.89
C GLN A 381 -48.79 13.21 -34.67
N PHE A 382 -48.29 14.00 -35.63
CA PHE A 382 -48.49 14.22 -37.07
C PHE A 382 -47.45 15.30 -37.54
N PHE A 383 -47.09 15.31 -38.85
CA PHE A 383 -46.55 16.41 -39.71
C PHE A 383 -45.01 16.74 -39.70
N THR A 384 -44.27 16.28 -40.73
CA THR A 384 -43.80 16.95 -42.01
C THR A 384 -42.44 17.66 -41.87
N GLU A 385 -41.38 17.07 -42.45
CA GLU A 385 -40.74 17.41 -43.75
C GLU A 385 -39.91 18.72 -43.73
N ASP A 386 -38.57 18.60 -43.79
CA ASP A 386 -37.79 19.28 -44.83
C ASP A 386 -36.42 18.59 -45.07
N SER A 387 -36.03 18.67 -46.33
CA SER A 387 -34.96 18.08 -47.12
C SER A 387 -33.55 18.68 -46.88
N GLY A 388 -32.48 17.88 -46.81
CA GLY A 388 -31.56 17.64 -47.94
C GLY A 388 -30.07 17.69 -47.50
N PRO A 389 -29.12 17.04 -48.22
CA PRO A 389 -27.91 16.44 -47.62
C PRO A 389 -26.58 17.09 -48.06
N SER A 390 -25.46 16.72 -47.39
CA SER A 390 -24.11 16.45 -47.99
C SER A 390 -22.91 16.95 -47.16
N SER A 391 -22.09 16.00 -46.70
CA SER A 391 -20.68 15.81 -47.11
C SER A 391 -19.81 15.41 -45.91
N GLY A 392 -19.24 14.21 -46.01
CA GLY A 392 -18.36 13.66 -45.01
C GLY A 392 -16.97 14.29 -45.04
N GLN A 393 -16.36 14.37 -43.87
CA GLN A 393 -14.91 14.19 -43.74
C GLN A 393 -14.66 13.18 -42.63
N ILE A 394 -14.19 12.03 -43.07
CA ILE A 394 -13.57 11.00 -42.27
C ILE A 394 -12.22 11.58 -41.84
N SER A 395 -12.06 11.91 -40.57
CA SER A 395 -10.74 12.05 -39.96
C SER A 395 -10.57 10.93 -38.96
N GLU A 396 -9.85 9.92 -39.43
CA GLU A 396 -9.25 8.84 -38.67
C GLU A 396 -8.25 9.45 -37.67
N VAL A 397 -8.76 9.97 -36.55
CA VAL A 397 -7.94 10.33 -35.41
C VAL A 397 -7.85 9.08 -34.56
N THR A 398 -6.77 8.33 -34.73
CA THR A 398 -6.32 7.36 -33.72
C THR A 398 -6.29 8.12 -32.39
N PRO A 399 -7.18 7.80 -31.42
CA PRO A 399 -7.17 8.53 -30.17
C PRO A 399 -5.87 8.16 -29.46
N SER A 400 -5.03 9.16 -29.25
CA SER A 400 -3.82 9.05 -28.45
C SER A 400 -4.19 8.45 -27.10
N SER A 401 -3.61 7.28 -26.81
CA SER A 401 -3.80 6.50 -25.58
C SER A 401 -3.61 7.33 -24.29
N SER A 402 -2.88 8.45 -24.39
CA SER A 402 -2.72 9.45 -23.34
C SER A 402 -4.03 10.11 -22.87
N SER A 403 -5.02 10.29 -23.74
CA SER A 403 -6.29 10.96 -23.37
C SER A 403 -7.32 10.00 -22.74
N ILE A 404 -7.15 8.70 -23.02
CA ILE A 404 -7.98 7.62 -22.51
C ILE A 404 -7.59 7.33 -21.05
N VAL A 405 -6.29 7.35 -20.73
CA VAL A 405 -5.76 7.15 -19.37
C VAL A 405 -6.20 8.25 -18.39
N SER A 406 -6.27 9.51 -18.83
CA SER A 406 -6.76 10.62 -17.99
C SER A 406 -8.27 10.62 -17.75
N LYS A 407 -9.03 9.82 -18.50
CA LYS A 407 -10.50 9.74 -18.42
C LYS A 407 -11.00 8.46 -17.76
N LEU A 408 -10.26 7.35 -17.85
CA LEU A 408 -10.78 6.03 -17.48
C LEU A 408 -10.73 5.72 -15.99
N ILE A 409 -9.72 6.21 -15.27
CA ILE A 409 -9.51 5.83 -13.87
C ILE A 409 -8.92 7.02 -13.13
N PRO A 410 -9.71 7.78 -12.35
CA PRO A 410 -9.15 8.55 -11.26
C PRO A 410 -8.37 7.56 -10.40
N VAL A 411 -7.04 7.66 -10.41
CA VAL A 411 -6.10 6.91 -9.55
C VAL A 411 -6.40 7.11 -8.04
N LEU A 412 -7.50 7.79 -7.67
CA LEU A 412 -7.53 8.81 -6.63
C LEU A 412 -8.69 8.62 -5.62
N LEU A 413 -9.10 7.37 -5.32
CA LEU A 413 -10.16 7.06 -4.34
C LEU A 413 -9.86 5.81 -3.49
N ILE A 414 -8.63 5.60 -3.02
CA ILE A 414 -8.18 4.27 -2.56
C ILE A 414 -8.43 3.99 -1.06
N PHE A 415 -8.65 5.01 -0.23
CA PHE A 415 -8.37 4.96 1.21
C PHE A 415 -9.15 3.96 2.07
N GLY A 416 -10.47 3.87 1.87
CA GLY A 416 -11.29 2.91 2.62
C GLY A 416 -10.93 1.44 2.34
N ALA A 417 -10.28 1.18 1.21
CA ALA A 417 -9.92 -0.15 0.76
C ALA A 417 -8.48 -0.57 1.11
N ILE A 418 -7.60 0.38 1.41
CA ILE A 418 -6.19 0.17 1.75
C ILE A 418 -6.03 -0.90 2.85
N PRO A 419 -6.69 -0.83 4.03
CA PRO A 419 -6.49 -1.83 5.07
C PRO A 419 -6.93 -3.25 4.67
N ILE A 420 -7.73 -3.43 3.62
CA ILE A 420 -8.19 -4.74 3.16
C ILE A 420 -7.22 -5.34 2.13
N PHE A 421 -6.67 -4.52 1.23
CA PHE A 421 -5.55 -4.94 0.39
C PHE A 421 -4.31 -5.33 1.21
N PHE A 422 -4.14 -4.72 2.40
CA PHE A 422 -2.88 -4.77 3.18
C PHE A 422 -2.98 -5.35 4.60
N GLY A 423 -4.17 -5.52 5.18
CA GLY A 423 -4.35 -5.89 6.60
C GLY A 423 -4.37 -7.39 6.89
N ILE A 424 -4.33 -8.23 5.85
CA ILE A 424 -4.51 -9.69 6.02
C ILE A 424 -3.18 -10.45 6.05
N SER A 425 -2.08 -9.86 5.54
CA SER A 425 -0.72 -10.28 5.90
C SER A 425 -0.53 -10.32 7.43
N TYR A 426 -1.12 -9.36 8.15
CA TYR A 426 -0.95 -9.18 9.58
C TYR A 426 -1.62 -10.27 10.45
N LYS A 427 -2.85 -10.70 10.11
CA LYS A 427 -3.59 -11.67 10.96
C LYS A 427 -2.95 -13.07 10.94
N TYR A 428 -2.30 -13.44 9.83
CA TYR A 428 -1.73 -14.78 9.65
C TYR A 428 -0.21 -14.84 9.86
N SER A 429 0.51 -13.71 9.74
CA SER A 429 1.91 -13.58 10.23
C SER A 429 1.99 -13.72 11.76
N LEU A 430 0.89 -13.46 12.48
CA LEU A 430 0.84 -13.57 13.94
C LEU A 430 1.08 -15.01 14.46
N PHE A 431 0.82 -16.04 13.65
CA PHE A 431 0.86 -17.47 14.03
C PHE A 431 2.12 -18.25 13.60
N GLY A 432 3.05 -17.66 12.84
CA GLY A 432 4.21 -18.37 12.28
C GLY A 432 5.42 -18.58 13.21
N PHE A 433 5.45 -17.96 14.39
CA PHE A 433 6.62 -17.98 15.30
C PHE A 433 6.67 -19.22 16.23
N ARG A 434 6.57 -20.43 15.67
CA ARG A 434 7.03 -21.65 16.35
C ARG A 434 8.36 -22.12 15.77
N LYS A 435 9.43 -21.53 16.31
CA LYS A 435 10.75 -22.12 16.60
C LYS A 435 11.16 -23.29 15.68
N ARG A 436 11.68 -22.97 14.50
CA ARG A 436 12.30 -23.94 13.59
C ARG A 436 13.82 -23.75 13.50
N SER A 437 14.50 -23.73 14.65
CA SER A 437 15.97 -23.72 14.69
C SER A 437 16.52 -24.45 15.92
N GLN A 438 16.33 -25.77 15.98
CA GLN A 438 17.23 -26.66 16.74
C GLN A 438 17.12 -28.15 16.39
N LYS A 439 16.56 -28.51 15.23
CA LYS A 439 16.55 -29.92 14.78
C LYS A 439 17.74 -30.30 13.88
N HIS A 440 18.30 -29.35 13.12
CA HIS A 440 19.37 -29.64 12.18
C HIS A 440 20.79 -29.71 12.80
N LEU A 441 21.01 -29.21 14.02
CA LEU A 441 22.31 -29.36 14.71
C LEU A 441 22.44 -30.65 15.53
N ARG A 442 21.34 -31.39 15.78
CA ARG A 442 21.42 -32.69 16.49
C ARG A 442 21.68 -33.89 15.59
N GLU A 443 21.54 -33.74 14.27
CA GLU A 443 21.85 -34.82 13.32
C GLU A 443 23.31 -34.82 12.84
N LYS A 444 24.07 -33.74 13.07
CA LYS A 444 25.51 -33.66 12.74
C LYS A 444 26.46 -33.96 13.90
N LEU A 445 25.96 -34.34 15.08
CA LEU A 445 26.75 -34.82 16.22
C LEU A 445 26.66 -36.35 16.43
N LYS A 446 26.18 -37.07 15.42
CA LYS A 446 26.30 -38.54 15.34
C LYS A 446 26.82 -38.93 13.96
N LYS A 447 28.10 -38.70 13.71
CA LYS A 447 28.89 -39.49 12.77
C LYS A 447 30.34 -39.47 13.19
#